data_AF-A0A1Q9C502-F1
#
_entry.id   AF-A0A1Q9C502-F1
#
_cell.length_a   1.000
_cell.length_b   1.000
_cell.length_c   1.000
_cell.angle_alpha   90.00
_cell.angle_beta   90.00
_cell.angle_gamma   90.00
#
_symmetry.space_group_name_H-M   'P 1'
#
loop_
_entity.id
_entity.type
_entity.pdbx_description
1 polymer ?
#
loop_
_entity_poly.entity_id
_entity_poly.type
_entity_poly.pdbx_seq_one_letter_code
_entity_poly.pdbx_strand_id
1 'polypeptide(L)'
;MSCGYEVVRTITSQYSIVSRMEAVYVRDSALKLFQSVGGIKRPTDLIRHLEDAFAKSESKLTNFPELKLSEADRCSVLLQSLSAEVRQHVVLHGKSDDWEALRKSLTYYEEQLRLCDLPGSARALSDVLCDYCGKKGHKAEQCWQKKRDERAAAGGDLQT
;
A
#
# COMPACT_ATOMS: atom_id res chain seq x y z
N MET A 1 -51.03 10.16 -3.41
CA MET A 1 -49.59 10.22 -3.77
C MET A 1 -48.80 9.27 -2.87
N SER A 2 -48.95 7.95 -3.06
CA SER A 2 -48.39 6.92 -2.16
C SER A 2 -47.81 5.70 -2.88
N CYS A 3 -47.99 5.60 -4.21
CA CYS A 3 -47.52 4.47 -5.02
C CYS A 3 -45.97 4.37 -5.06
N GLY A 4 -45.26 5.49 -5.08
CA GLY A 4 -43.80 5.48 -5.16
C GLY A 4 -43.09 4.87 -3.94
N TYR A 5 -43.66 5.03 -2.73
CA TYR A 5 -43.02 4.56 -1.50
C TYR A 5 -43.15 3.03 -1.32
N GLU A 6 -44.29 2.46 -1.73
CA GLU A 6 -44.54 1.02 -1.79
C GLU A 6 -43.61 0.32 -2.79
N VAL A 7 -43.39 0.92 -3.96
CA VAL A 7 -42.46 0.39 -4.97
C VAL A 7 -41.02 0.37 -4.43
N VAL A 8 -40.57 1.45 -3.78
CA VAL A 8 -39.23 1.51 -3.17
C VAL A 8 -39.08 0.49 -2.04
N ARG A 9 -40.11 0.29 -1.19
CA ARG A 9 -40.11 -0.77 -0.17
C ARG A 9 -40.03 -2.16 -0.77
N THR A 10 -40.74 -2.40 -1.87
CA THR A 10 -40.75 -3.72 -2.54
C THR A 10 -39.41 -4.01 -3.18
N ILE A 11 -38.79 -3.03 -3.86
CA ILE A 11 -37.43 -3.16 -4.41
C ILE A 11 -36.43 -3.37 -3.27
N THR A 12 -36.52 -2.60 -2.19
CA THR A 12 -35.64 -2.77 -1.02
C THR A 12 -35.83 -4.15 -0.38
N SER A 13 -37.06 -4.67 -0.31
CA SER A 13 -37.34 -6.01 0.21
C SER A 13 -36.82 -7.12 -0.71
N GLN A 14 -36.80 -6.92 -2.03
CA GLN A 14 -36.35 -7.95 -2.98
C GLN A 14 -34.84 -7.93 -3.23
N TYR A 15 -34.17 -6.79 -3.01
CA TYR A 15 -32.73 -6.60 -3.28
C TYR A 15 -31.89 -6.34 -2.03
N SER A 16 -32.49 -6.22 -0.85
CA SER A 16 -31.75 -6.27 0.41
C SER A 16 -31.37 -7.71 0.73
N ILE A 17 -30.28 -7.89 1.47
CA ILE A 17 -29.92 -9.19 1.99
C ILE A 17 -31.02 -9.63 2.95
N VAL A 18 -31.73 -10.71 2.60
CA VAL A 18 -32.85 -11.25 3.39
C VAL A 18 -32.39 -12.46 4.19
N SER A 19 -31.40 -13.22 3.68
CA SER A 19 -30.86 -14.37 4.36
C SER A 19 -29.59 -14.03 5.14
N ARG A 20 -29.51 -14.53 6.39
CA ARG A 20 -28.29 -14.45 7.19
C ARG A 20 -27.08 -15.06 6.48
N MET A 21 -27.30 -16.07 5.64
CA MET A 21 -26.24 -16.73 4.85
C MET A 21 -25.60 -15.77 3.83
N GLU A 22 -26.41 -14.96 3.16
CA GLU A 22 -25.95 -13.94 2.22
C GLU A 22 -25.21 -12.81 2.96
N ALA A 23 -25.66 -12.46 4.16
CA ALA A 23 -25.00 -11.44 4.99
C ALA A 23 -23.61 -11.90 5.44
N VAL A 24 -23.48 -13.17 5.84
CA VAL A 24 -22.19 -13.80 6.15
C VAL A 24 -21.29 -13.83 4.93
N TYR A 25 -21.83 -14.15 3.74
CA TYR A 25 -21.07 -14.15 2.50
C TYR A 25 -20.54 -12.75 2.14
N VAL A 26 -21.34 -11.70 2.33
CA VAL A 26 -20.91 -10.31 2.09
C VAL A 26 -19.81 -9.90 3.07
N ARG A 27 -19.91 -10.30 4.35
CA ARG A 27 -18.84 -10.08 5.34
C ARG A 27 -17.55 -10.79 4.93
N ASP A 28 -17.62 -12.08 4.57
CA ASP A 28 -16.45 -12.86 4.15
C ASP A 28 -15.81 -12.29 2.88
N SER A 29 -16.62 -11.85 1.93
CA SER A 29 -16.15 -11.17 0.72
C SER A 29 -15.43 -9.86 1.05
N ALA A 30 -15.94 -9.09 2.02
CA ALA A 30 -15.33 -7.84 2.46
C ALA A 30 -13.99 -8.06 3.18
N LEU A 31 -13.85 -9.14 3.94
CA LEU A 31 -12.58 -9.54 4.56
C LEU A 31 -11.53 -9.96 3.51
N LYS A 32 -11.96 -10.44 2.34
CA LYS A 32 -11.07 -10.87 1.25
C LYS A 32 -10.77 -9.78 0.22
N LEU A 33 -11.21 -8.53 0.45
CA LEU A 33 -11.00 -7.41 -0.48
C LEU A 33 -9.54 -7.19 -0.84
N PHE A 34 -8.60 -7.50 0.07
CA PHE A 34 -7.16 -7.37 -0.16
C PHE A 34 -6.66 -8.13 -1.40
N GLN A 35 -7.34 -9.20 -1.80
CA GLN A 35 -6.96 -10.02 -2.97
C GLN A 35 -7.24 -9.29 -4.29
N SER A 36 -8.14 -8.31 -4.30
CA SER A 36 -8.55 -7.56 -5.49
C SER A 36 -7.71 -6.30 -5.73
N VAL A 37 -6.74 -5.99 -4.88
CA VAL A 37 -6.07 -4.67 -4.84
C VAL A 37 -4.83 -4.59 -5.75
N GLY A 38 -4.54 -5.64 -6.53
CA GLY A 38 -3.29 -5.81 -7.30
C GLY A 38 -2.91 -4.69 -8.29
N GLY A 39 -3.79 -3.72 -8.56
CA GLY A 39 -3.52 -2.56 -9.43
C GLY A 39 -3.20 -1.24 -8.71
N ILE A 40 -3.41 -1.15 -7.38
CA ILE A 40 -3.30 0.13 -6.67
C ILE A 40 -1.91 0.29 -6.06
N LYS A 41 -1.13 1.24 -6.58
CA LYS A 41 0.25 1.50 -6.12
C LYS A 41 0.35 2.50 -4.97
N ARG A 42 -0.61 3.43 -4.88
CA ARG A 42 -0.59 4.51 -3.88
C ARG A 42 -1.38 4.11 -2.63
N PRO A 43 -0.78 4.12 -1.44
CA PRO A 43 -1.47 3.93 -0.17
C PRO A 43 -2.77 4.74 -0.01
N THR A 44 -2.83 6.00 -0.45
CA THR A 44 -4.02 6.86 -0.32
C THR A 44 -5.16 6.43 -1.24
N ASP A 45 -4.84 6.01 -2.47
CA ASP A 45 -5.82 5.43 -3.40
C ASP A 45 -6.37 4.10 -2.88
N LEU A 46 -5.52 3.32 -2.19
CA LEU A 46 -5.87 2.05 -1.58
C LEU A 46 -6.83 2.25 -0.40
N ILE A 47 -6.57 3.24 0.47
CA ILE A 47 -7.48 3.62 1.56
C ILE A 47 -8.84 3.99 1.00
N ARG A 48 -8.90 4.87 -0.01
CA ARG A 48 -10.17 5.30 -0.61
C ARG A 48 -10.93 4.14 -1.24
N HIS A 49 -10.23 3.25 -1.94
CA HIS A 49 -10.84 2.07 -2.53
C HIS A 49 -11.45 1.14 -1.47
N LEU A 50 -10.75 0.93 -0.36
CA LEU A 50 -11.26 0.12 0.76
C LEU A 50 -12.43 0.80 1.46
N GLU A 51 -12.40 2.12 1.69
CA GLU A 51 -13.51 2.87 2.27
C GLU A 51 -14.77 2.77 1.40
N ASP A 52 -14.64 2.94 0.08
CA ASP A 52 -15.73 2.79 -0.88
C ASP A 52 -16.28 1.35 -0.87
N ALA A 53 -15.41 0.35 -0.78
CA ALA A 53 -15.80 -1.06 -0.73
C ALA A 53 -16.52 -1.39 0.58
N PHE A 54 -15.99 -0.95 1.72
CA PHE A 54 -16.61 -1.13 3.04
C PHE A 54 -18.00 -0.50 3.09
N ALA A 55 -18.15 0.75 2.64
CA ALA A 55 -19.44 1.44 2.58
C ALA A 55 -20.46 0.68 1.70
N LYS A 56 -20.02 0.08 0.58
CA LYS A 56 -20.87 -0.77 -0.27
C LYS A 56 -21.27 -2.08 0.40
N SER A 57 -20.41 -2.69 1.20
CA SER A 57 -20.77 -3.88 1.99
C SER A 57 -21.73 -3.52 3.13
N GLU A 58 -21.48 -2.41 3.84
CA GLU A 58 -22.32 -1.98 4.96
C GLU A 58 -23.73 -1.58 4.54
N SER A 59 -23.88 -0.94 3.37
CA SER A 59 -25.20 -0.59 2.83
C SER A 59 -26.03 -1.82 2.46
N LYS A 60 -25.40 -2.97 2.20
CA LYS A 60 -26.07 -4.26 1.99
C LYS A 60 -26.43 -4.98 3.30
N LEU A 61 -25.72 -4.66 4.39
CA LEU A 61 -25.88 -5.26 5.73
C LEU A 61 -26.82 -4.43 6.63
N THR A 62 -27.69 -3.59 6.06
CA THR A 62 -28.63 -2.75 6.83
C THR A 62 -29.58 -3.58 7.72
N ASN A 63 -29.97 -4.77 7.27
CA ASN A 63 -30.84 -5.69 8.02
C ASN A 63 -30.08 -6.51 9.09
N PHE A 64 -28.75 -6.54 9.06
CA PHE A 64 -27.89 -7.36 9.92
C PHE A 64 -26.71 -6.54 10.48
N PRO A 65 -26.97 -5.57 11.38
CA PRO A 65 -25.94 -4.67 11.89
C PRO A 65 -24.83 -5.37 12.67
N GLU A 66 -25.12 -6.53 13.26
CA GLU A 66 -24.15 -7.36 14.00
C GLU A 66 -23.08 -7.98 13.10
N LEU A 67 -23.35 -8.07 11.79
CA LEU A 67 -22.44 -8.63 10.80
C LEU A 67 -21.53 -7.56 10.16
N LYS A 68 -21.71 -6.28 10.49
CA LYS A 68 -20.83 -5.19 10.05
C LYS A 68 -19.38 -5.42 10.48
N LEU A 69 -18.45 -4.94 9.66
CA LEU A 69 -17.03 -5.09 9.94
C LEU A 69 -16.63 -4.23 11.14
N SER A 70 -15.96 -4.87 12.10
CA SER A 70 -15.32 -4.17 13.21
C SER A 70 -14.21 -3.26 12.69
N GLU A 71 -13.85 -2.23 13.46
CA GLU A 71 -12.70 -1.39 13.14
C GLU A 71 -11.41 -2.23 13.01
N ALA A 72 -11.23 -3.22 13.90
CA ALA A 72 -10.12 -4.17 13.83
C ALA A 72 -10.11 -4.97 12.52
N ASP A 73 -11.28 -5.38 12.02
CA ASP A 73 -11.40 -6.10 10.74
C ASP A 73 -10.94 -5.19 9.59
N ARG A 74 -11.39 -3.93 9.58
CA ARG A 74 -11.01 -2.94 8.56
C ARG A 74 -9.50 -2.68 8.57
N CYS A 75 -8.92 -2.47 9.75
CA CYS A 75 -7.47 -2.31 9.93
C CYS A 75 -6.70 -3.54 9.42
N SER A 76 -7.19 -4.75 9.69
CA SER A 76 -6.55 -5.98 9.22
C SER A 76 -6.54 -6.10 7.68
N VAL A 77 -7.65 -5.74 7.02
CA VAL A 77 -7.76 -5.76 5.55
C VAL A 77 -6.86 -4.70 4.91
N LEU A 78 -6.76 -3.51 5.51
CA LEU A 78 -5.83 -2.47 5.08
C LEU A 78 -4.38 -2.96 5.18
N LEU A 79 -3.98 -3.52 6.32
CA LEU A 79 -2.63 -4.03 6.50
C LEU A 79 -2.30 -5.15 5.50
N GLN A 80 -3.23 -6.07 5.23
CA GLN A 80 -3.01 -7.17 4.28
C GLN A 80 -2.90 -6.73 2.82
N SER A 81 -3.56 -5.63 2.45
CA SER A 81 -3.55 -5.10 1.08
C SER A 81 -2.33 -4.23 0.76
N LEU A 82 -1.64 -3.72 1.77
CA LEU A 82 -0.41 -2.94 1.59
C LEU A 82 0.77 -3.81 1.13
N SER A 83 1.72 -3.22 0.40
CA SER A 83 2.98 -3.85 0.05
C SER A 83 3.86 -4.10 1.29
N ALA A 84 4.83 -5.02 1.19
CA ALA A 84 5.68 -5.40 2.31
C ALA A 84 6.44 -4.21 2.93
N GLU A 85 6.95 -3.30 2.08
CA GLU A 85 7.68 -2.10 2.50
C GLU A 85 6.81 -1.16 3.34
N VAL A 86 5.58 -0.91 2.88
CA VAL A 86 4.65 -0.01 3.57
C VAL A 86 4.15 -0.62 4.88
N ARG A 87 3.90 -1.94 4.91
CA ARG A 87 3.58 -2.64 6.16
C ARG A 87 4.68 -2.50 7.19
N GLN A 88 5.94 -2.66 6.80
CA GLN A 88 7.08 -2.53 7.71
C GLN A 88 7.17 -1.12 8.28
N HIS A 89 6.98 -0.08 7.47
CA HIS A 89 6.93 1.30 7.95
C HIS A 89 5.79 1.52 8.97
N VAL A 90 4.58 1.04 8.65
CA VAL A 90 3.42 1.18 9.54
C VAL A 90 3.61 0.42 10.86
N VAL A 91 4.19 -0.78 10.84
CA VAL A 91 4.46 -1.56 12.05
C VAL A 91 5.53 -0.89 12.93
N LEU A 92 6.54 -0.28 12.33
CA LEU A 92 7.62 0.39 13.07
C LEU A 92 7.23 1.77 13.61
N HIS A 93 6.29 2.47 12.98
CA HIS A 93 5.98 3.87 13.29
C HIS A 93 4.53 4.13 13.72
N GLY A 94 3.63 3.14 13.62
CA GLY A 94 2.21 3.29 13.90
C GLY A 94 1.74 2.52 15.14
N LYS A 95 0.67 3.03 15.76
CA LYS A 95 -0.24 2.20 16.57
C LYS A 95 -1.17 1.47 15.60
N SER A 96 -1.28 0.14 15.71
CA SER A 96 -1.89 -0.73 14.70
C SER A 96 -3.40 -0.98 14.90
N ASP A 97 -4.00 -0.33 15.89
CA ASP A 97 -5.38 -0.54 16.34
C ASP A 97 -6.38 0.44 15.69
N ASP A 98 -6.00 1.70 15.47
CA ASP A 98 -6.93 2.74 14.99
C ASP A 98 -6.86 2.99 13.46
N TRP A 99 -8.02 3.05 12.80
CA TRP A 99 -8.08 3.33 11.34
C TRP A 99 -7.49 4.70 10.99
N GLU A 100 -7.78 5.72 11.81
CA GLU A 100 -7.32 7.08 11.57
C GLU A 100 -5.80 7.20 11.76
N ALA A 101 -5.23 6.45 12.70
CA ALA A 101 -3.79 6.41 12.92
C ALA A 101 -3.07 5.76 11.72
N LEU A 102 -3.60 4.65 11.20
CA LEU A 102 -3.10 4.01 9.98
C LEU A 102 -3.17 4.97 8.78
N ARG A 103 -4.30 5.68 8.60
CA ARG A 103 -4.45 6.66 7.52
C ARG A 103 -3.43 7.80 7.60
N LYS A 104 -3.20 8.35 8.80
CA LYS A 104 -2.19 9.40 9.01
C LYS A 104 -0.77 8.89 8.72
N SER A 105 -0.42 7.70 9.20
CA SER A 105 0.89 7.10 8.95
C SER A 105 1.15 6.84 7.47
N LEU A 106 0.15 6.34 6.74
CA LEU A 106 0.25 6.10 5.30
C LEU A 106 0.34 7.39 4.48
N THR A 107 -0.39 8.43 4.88
CA THR A 107 -0.31 9.76 4.25
C THR A 107 1.08 10.36 4.46
N TYR A 108 1.61 10.28 5.69
CA TYR A 108 2.96 10.72 5.99
C TYR A 108 4.01 9.96 5.17
N TYR A 109 3.88 8.64 5.04
CA TYR A 109 4.77 7.83 4.20
C TYR A 109 4.76 8.32 2.73
N GLU A 110 3.59 8.59 2.15
CA GLU A 110 3.52 9.13 0.79
C GLU A 110 4.14 10.53 0.66
N GLU A 111 3.94 11.40 1.66
CA GLU A 111 4.56 12.72 1.70
C GLU A 111 6.09 12.62 1.78
N GLN A 112 6.63 11.72 2.61
CA GLN A 112 8.06 11.45 2.68
C GLN A 112 8.61 10.89 1.36
N LEU A 113 7.85 10.02 0.68
CA LEU A 113 8.25 9.51 -0.64
C LEU A 113 8.32 10.65 -1.67
N ARG A 114 7.38 11.60 -1.67
CA ARG A 114 7.44 12.79 -2.52
C ARG A 114 8.66 13.67 -2.21
N LEU A 115 9.03 13.77 -0.93
CA LEU A 115 10.25 14.46 -0.51
C LEU A 115 11.52 13.72 -1.00
N CYS A 116 11.49 12.38 -1.06
CA CYS A 116 12.58 11.56 -1.61
C CYS A 116 12.66 11.63 -3.15
N ASP A 117 11.52 11.74 -3.83
CA ASP A 117 11.41 11.84 -5.29
C ASP A 117 11.78 13.24 -5.86
N LEU A 118 12.01 14.23 -5.00
CA LEU A 118 12.60 15.49 -5.43
C LEU A 118 13.98 15.22 -6.06
N PRO A 119 14.29 15.79 -7.25
CA PRO A 119 15.60 15.67 -7.89
C PRO A 119 16.66 16.39 -7.04
N GLY A 120 17.17 15.68 -6.04
CA GLY A 120 18.02 16.22 -4.98
C GLY A 120 17.99 15.40 -3.69
N SER A 121 16.89 14.69 -3.40
CA SER A 121 16.74 13.90 -2.17
C SER A 121 17.19 12.45 -2.32
N ALA A 122 17.01 11.84 -3.50
CA ALA A 122 17.66 10.57 -3.86
C ALA A 122 19.21 10.63 -3.81
N ARG A 123 19.80 11.84 -3.91
CA ARG A 123 21.25 12.05 -3.71
C ARG A 123 21.67 11.89 -2.24
N ALA A 124 20.77 12.12 -1.29
CA ALA A 124 21.06 11.96 0.13
C ALA A 124 20.96 10.50 0.58
N LEU A 125 20.12 9.68 -0.08
CA LEU A 125 19.93 8.26 0.26
C LEU A 125 20.78 7.29 -0.59
N SER A 126 21.30 7.73 -1.74
CA SER A 126 22.21 6.93 -2.57
C SER A 126 23.55 7.63 -2.79
N ASP A 127 24.16 8.10 -1.69
CA ASP A 127 25.60 8.39 -1.67
C ASP A 127 26.38 7.05 -1.74
N VAL A 128 26.29 6.36 -2.88
CA VAL A 128 27.14 5.21 -3.17
C VAL A 128 28.57 5.75 -3.28
N LEU A 129 29.32 5.62 -2.20
CA LEU A 129 30.74 5.86 -2.14
C LEU A 129 31.44 4.71 -2.85
N CYS A 130 32.34 5.03 -3.77
CA CYS A 130 33.17 4.04 -4.41
C CYS A 130 34.23 3.54 -3.42
N ASP A 131 34.22 2.26 -3.11
CA ASP A 131 35.20 1.64 -2.19
C ASP A 131 36.66 1.72 -2.70
N TYR A 132 36.86 2.00 -3.99
CA TYR A 132 38.21 2.12 -4.58
C TYR A 132 38.75 3.55 -4.52
N CYS A 133 37.96 4.55 -4.93
CA CYS A 133 38.44 5.93 -5.06
C CYS A 133 37.82 6.93 -4.07
N GLY A 134 36.89 6.49 -3.23
CA GLY A 134 36.20 7.32 -2.24
C GLY A 134 35.25 8.37 -2.81
N LYS A 135 35.05 8.43 -4.14
CA LYS A 135 34.14 9.39 -4.78
C LYS A 135 32.70 8.87 -4.79
N LYS A 136 31.76 9.79 -4.66
CA LYS A 136 30.31 9.52 -4.68
C LYS A 136 29.81 9.26 -6.10
N GLY A 137 28.73 8.49 -6.22
CA GLY A 137 27.93 8.36 -7.45
C GLY A 137 28.29 7.19 -8.38
N HIS A 138 29.18 6.27 -7.96
CA HIS A 138 29.48 5.05 -8.71
C HIS A 138 30.00 3.93 -7.79
N LYS A 139 29.83 2.67 -8.20
CA LYS A 139 30.38 1.49 -7.51
C LYS A 139 31.83 1.20 -7.94
N ALA A 140 32.59 0.48 -7.11
CA ALA A 140 33.99 0.12 -7.39
C ALA A 140 34.19 -0.58 -8.75
N GLU A 141 33.24 -1.39 -9.20
CA GLU A 141 33.26 -2.07 -10.51
C GLU A 141 33.22 -1.11 -11.70
N GLN A 142 32.60 0.06 -11.52
CA GLN A 142 32.44 1.10 -12.54
C GLN A 142 33.46 2.23 -12.36
N CYS A 143 34.42 2.06 -11.46
CA CYS A 143 35.42 3.08 -11.17
C CYS A 143 36.42 3.25 -12.32
N TRP A 144 36.53 4.47 -12.83
CA TRP A 144 37.48 4.78 -13.90
C TRP A 144 38.95 4.68 -13.46
N GLN A 145 39.25 5.00 -12.20
CA GLN A 145 40.60 4.88 -11.65
C GLN A 145 41.02 3.41 -11.57
N LYS A 146 40.15 2.53 -11.05
CA LYS A 146 40.40 1.09 -11.01
C LYS A 146 40.69 0.50 -12.40
N LYS A 147 39.85 0.81 -13.39
CA LYS A 147 40.05 0.36 -14.78
C LYS A 147 41.35 0.88 -15.41
N ARG A 148 41.82 2.06 -15.01
CA ARG A 148 43.10 2.62 -15.48
C ARG A 148 44.27 1.88 -14.85
N ASP A 149 44.21 1.61 -13.55
CA ASP A 149 45.28 0.93 -12.81
C ASP A 149 45.39 -0.55 -13.24
N GLU A 150 44.27 -1.23 -13.45
CA GLU A 150 44.24 -2.60 -14.01
C GLU A 150 44.85 -2.66 -15.42
N ARG A 151 44.58 -1.66 -16.27
CA ARG A 151 45.19 -1.57 -17.61
C ARG A 151 46.69 -1.25 -17.55
N ALA A 152 47.12 -0.46 -16.58
CA ALA A 152 48.54 -0.16 -16.37
C ALA A 152 49.30 -1.39 -15.86
N ALA A 153 48.70 -2.18 -14.97
CA ALA A 153 49.27 -3.44 -14.50
C ALA A 153 49.37 -4.47 -15.64
N ALA A 154 48.32 -4.62 -16.46
CA ALA A 154 48.34 -5.56 -17.59
C ALA A 154 49.27 -5.14 -18.75
N GLY A 155 49.63 -3.85 -18.84
CA GLY A 155 50.57 -3.33 -19.84
C GLY A 155 52.03 -3.40 -19.42
N GLY A 156 52.34 -3.84 -18.19
CA GLY A 156 53.70 -3.96 -17.66
C GLY A 156 54.40 -5.28 -17.96
N ASP A 157 53.67 -6.32 -18.37
CA ASP A 157 54.20 -7.67 -18.59
C ASP A 157 54.59 -7.94 -20.07
N LEU A 158 55.29 -7.00 -20.70
CA LEU A 158 56.00 -7.27 -21.96
C LEU A 158 57.36 -6.59 -21.97
N GLN A 159 58.26 -7.06 -21.11
CA GLN A 159 59.68 -6.78 -21.24
C GLN A 159 60.54 -7.95 -20.74
N THR A 160 60.73 -8.94 -21.62
CA THR A 160 61.96 -9.71 -21.80
C THR A 160 62.05 -10.14 -23.26
#